data_AF-A0A8T5U0Q5-F1
#
_entry.id   AF-A0A8T5U0Q5-F1
#
_cell.length_a   1.000
_cell.length_b   1.000
_cell.length_c   1.000
_cell.angle_alpha   90.00
_cell.angle_beta   90.00
_cell.angle_gamma   90.00
#
_symmetry.space_group_name_H-M   'P 1'
#
loop_
_entity.id
_entity.type
_entity.pdbx_description
1 polymer ?
#
loop_
_entity_poly.entity_id
_entity_poly.type
_entity_poly.pdbx_seq_one_letter_code
_entity_poly.pdbx_strand_id
1 'polypeptide(L)'
;MTEKDQENPEITKIQDFVKDGRIDDAVNIIALYLGDSTQDDYLKRMEDIIELLLSLHGGGTVLRFLIERLIIDIPSLLENLSKRDSVLRYSFLLSLKTSCENECDLFLPHSVDLLNSDDPNVKEAILQLIIFMAGGEADIEDESLINKIAFTLADEKEFVVEKATQALISIGKKHPSWVTKAVTNQAKGYPENQELKNAVDSVLKSIVTVEKIDEIVEEAPSEVKLMEKQETEIIDKEIELKKKEIEIKKKKIELKEKEKELEEKIILEKEKSLKLKEEILEQETIVPADADLIPKKVKKQLKKEESEIIDKEIELKKKDLEIKKKKLDLEFKEREIEEMAIEEKEKALKMKEEIIEKESELSQAEIELREKIIKEKEQKMIETEIRRSIEEFKELEDQGKNDDNKNENK
;
A
#
# COMPACT_ATOMS: atom_id res chain seq x y z
N MET A 1 32.38 -9.66 24.35
CA MET A 1 33.09 -9.50 25.66
C MET A 1 34.51 -10.06 25.65
N THR A 2 35.44 -9.25 25.19
CA THR A 2 36.90 -9.45 25.35
C THR A 2 37.44 -8.43 26.34
N GLU A 3 38.66 -8.60 26.86
CA GLU A 3 39.22 -7.80 27.98
C GLU A 3 39.42 -6.28 27.71
N LYS A 4 38.92 -5.74 26.58
CA LYS A 4 38.97 -4.30 26.25
C LYS A 4 37.72 -3.52 26.64
N ASP A 5 36.61 -4.18 26.94
CA ASP A 5 35.30 -3.52 27.11
C ASP A 5 35.12 -2.90 28.53
N GLN A 6 36.14 -2.99 29.39
CA GLN A 6 36.08 -2.60 30.81
C GLN A 6 36.50 -1.15 31.14
N GLU A 7 36.91 -0.33 30.16
CA GLU A 7 37.45 1.02 30.42
C GLU A 7 36.64 2.21 29.84
N ASN A 8 35.45 2.00 29.25
CA ASN A 8 34.60 3.13 28.85
C ASN A 8 33.60 3.52 29.98
N PRO A 9 33.79 4.66 30.67
CA PRO A 9 32.95 5.07 31.80
C PRO A 9 31.52 5.48 31.39
N GLU A 10 31.25 5.69 30.10
CA GLU A 10 29.92 6.01 29.58
C GLU A 10 29.12 4.72 29.36
N ILE A 11 29.76 3.68 28.79
CA ILE A 11 29.19 2.33 28.65
C ILE A 11 28.81 1.74 30.02
N THR A 12 29.67 1.87 31.05
CA THR A 12 29.34 1.40 32.41
C THR A 12 28.12 2.13 32.98
N LYS A 13 28.04 3.47 32.83
CA LYS A 13 26.89 4.25 33.29
C LYS A 13 25.59 3.85 32.58
N ILE A 14 25.63 3.66 31.27
CA ILE A 14 24.48 3.18 30.50
C ILE A 14 24.03 1.82 31.05
N GLN A 15 24.97 0.90 31.25
CA GLN A 15 24.68 -0.42 31.81
C GLN A 15 23.97 -0.34 33.18
N ASP A 16 24.43 0.54 34.07
CA ASP A 16 23.83 0.74 35.39
C ASP A 16 22.43 1.36 35.30
N PHE A 17 22.23 2.40 34.46
CA PHE A 17 20.91 2.99 34.28
C PHE A 17 19.87 2.03 33.69
N VAL A 18 20.26 1.15 32.76
CA VAL A 18 19.34 0.12 32.23
C VAL A 18 18.97 -0.89 33.32
N LYS A 19 19.94 -1.37 34.11
CA LYS A 19 19.68 -2.29 35.25
C LYS A 19 18.79 -1.68 36.33
N ASP A 20 18.96 -0.38 36.61
CA ASP A 20 18.16 0.38 37.58
C ASP A 20 16.75 0.75 37.04
N GLY A 21 16.41 0.39 35.79
CA GLY A 21 15.14 0.73 35.14
C GLY A 21 15.03 2.22 34.76
N ARG A 22 16.14 2.96 34.76
CA ARG A 22 16.22 4.40 34.45
C ARG A 22 16.37 4.63 32.95
N ILE A 23 15.37 4.16 32.19
CA ILE A 23 15.39 4.09 30.72
C ILE A 23 15.63 5.47 30.08
N ASP A 24 14.97 6.54 30.54
CA ASP A 24 15.18 7.89 29.99
C ASP A 24 16.61 8.41 30.19
N ASP A 25 17.24 8.13 31.34
CA ASP A 25 18.63 8.52 31.61
C ASP A 25 19.61 7.74 30.71
N ALA A 26 19.35 6.44 30.51
CA ALA A 26 20.12 5.63 29.56
C ALA A 26 20.00 6.17 28.13
N VAL A 27 18.77 6.43 27.64
CA VAL A 27 18.52 6.99 26.31
C VAL A 27 19.23 8.34 26.11
N ASN A 28 19.17 9.24 27.09
CA ASN A 28 19.83 10.55 27.02
C ASN A 28 21.36 10.43 26.96
N ILE A 29 21.95 9.52 27.72
CA ILE A 29 23.42 9.32 27.71
C ILE A 29 23.87 8.59 26.45
N ILE A 30 23.08 7.66 25.93
CA ILE A 30 23.34 7.02 24.64
C ILE A 30 23.30 8.08 23.52
N ALA A 31 22.32 9.00 23.51
CA ALA A 31 22.28 10.09 22.54
C ALA A 31 23.56 10.95 22.56
N LEU A 32 24.09 11.26 23.76
CA LEU A 32 25.35 11.99 23.93
C LEU A 32 26.57 11.16 23.49
N TYR A 33 26.59 9.86 23.77
CA TYR A 33 27.68 8.94 23.40
C TYR A 33 27.74 8.70 21.89
N LEU A 34 26.59 8.52 21.25
CA LEU A 34 26.49 8.37 19.80
C LEU A 34 26.85 9.68 19.10
N GLY A 35 26.39 10.82 19.62
CA GLY A 35 26.86 12.15 19.22
C GLY A 35 26.61 12.47 17.74
N ASP A 36 27.65 12.90 17.05
CA ASP A 36 27.59 13.25 15.62
C ASP A 36 27.81 12.01 14.74
N SER A 37 26.81 11.68 13.91
CA SER A 37 26.81 10.52 13.02
C SER A 37 27.81 10.61 11.86
N THR A 38 28.42 11.78 11.64
CA THR A 38 29.49 11.96 10.64
C THR A 38 30.88 11.56 11.14
N GLN A 39 31.04 11.26 12.44
CA GLN A 39 32.31 10.85 13.02
C GLN A 39 32.73 9.44 12.61
N ASP A 40 34.03 9.23 12.38
CA ASP A 40 34.54 7.97 11.82
C ASP A 40 34.28 6.74 12.70
N ASP A 41 34.22 6.93 14.02
CA ASP A 41 33.94 5.90 15.01
C ASP A 41 32.45 5.77 15.38
N TYR A 42 31.54 6.56 14.80
CA TYR A 42 30.09 6.50 15.07
C TYR A 42 29.54 5.07 14.93
N LEU A 43 29.86 4.38 13.84
CA LEU A 43 29.38 3.00 13.62
C LEU A 43 29.90 2.02 14.68
N LYS A 44 31.11 2.24 15.19
CA LYS A 44 31.66 1.41 16.26
C LYS A 44 30.93 1.69 17.58
N ARG A 45 30.71 2.98 17.91
CA ARG A 45 29.92 3.36 19.09
C ARG A 45 28.49 2.82 19.01
N MET A 46 27.89 2.80 17.83
CA MET A 46 26.60 2.15 17.56
C MET A 46 26.63 0.65 17.81
N GLU A 47 27.65 -0.06 17.32
CA GLU A 47 27.85 -1.49 17.55
C GLU A 47 28.03 -1.80 19.04
N ASP A 48 28.90 -1.06 19.74
CA ASP A 48 29.12 -1.16 21.19
C ASP A 48 27.80 -1.00 21.97
N ILE A 49 26.96 -0.02 21.59
CA ILE A 49 25.64 0.23 22.21
C ILE A 49 24.66 -0.90 21.93
N ILE A 50 24.59 -1.41 20.69
CA ILE A 50 23.63 -2.46 20.34
C ILE A 50 24.03 -3.79 21.00
N GLU A 51 25.30 -4.19 21.00
CA GLU A 51 25.76 -5.39 21.75
C GLU A 51 25.44 -5.23 23.26
N LEU A 52 25.71 -4.05 23.83
CA LEU A 52 25.38 -3.76 25.23
C LEU A 52 23.88 -3.92 25.50
N LEU A 53 23.01 -3.27 24.73
CA LEU A 53 21.57 -3.29 24.96
C LEU A 53 20.97 -4.70 24.77
N LEU A 54 21.41 -5.45 23.76
CA LEU A 54 20.97 -6.83 23.55
C LEU A 54 21.40 -7.77 24.68
N SER A 55 22.50 -7.45 25.38
CA SER A 55 22.99 -8.22 26.54
C SER A 55 22.23 -7.93 27.85
N LEU A 56 21.38 -6.90 27.90
CA LEU A 56 20.76 -6.40 29.12
C LEU A 56 19.25 -6.63 29.18
N HIS A 57 18.77 -7.08 30.34
CA HIS A 57 17.34 -7.10 30.63
C HIS A 57 16.79 -5.66 30.61
N GLY A 58 15.77 -5.42 29.78
CA GLY A 58 15.23 -4.08 29.52
C GLY A 58 15.96 -3.28 28.43
N GLY A 59 17.07 -3.78 27.87
CA GLY A 59 17.81 -3.09 26.81
C GLY A 59 17.06 -2.97 25.48
N GLY A 60 16.18 -3.93 25.16
CA GLY A 60 15.25 -3.82 24.03
C GLY A 60 14.34 -2.58 24.12
N THR A 61 13.77 -2.32 25.31
CA THR A 61 12.99 -1.10 25.58
C THR A 61 13.80 0.18 25.33
N VAL A 62 15.09 0.18 25.65
CA VAL A 62 15.99 1.32 25.38
C VAL A 62 16.22 1.49 23.88
N LEU A 63 16.49 0.38 23.17
CA LEU A 63 16.70 0.37 21.71
C LEU A 63 15.46 0.89 20.97
N ARG A 64 14.27 0.43 21.39
CA ARG A 64 12.98 0.96 20.94
C ARG A 64 12.88 2.48 21.11
N PHE A 65 13.15 3.01 22.30
CA PHE A 65 13.10 4.46 22.52
C PHE A 65 14.17 5.24 21.74
N LEU A 66 15.32 4.65 21.43
CA LEU A 66 16.35 5.28 20.60
C LEU A 66 15.89 5.41 19.14
N ILE A 67 15.20 4.40 18.61
CA ILE A 67 14.62 4.40 17.26
C ILE A 67 13.40 5.35 17.22
N GLU A 68 12.45 5.21 18.15
CA GLU A 68 11.23 6.05 18.21
C GLU A 68 11.55 7.55 18.39
N ARG A 69 12.65 7.91 19.07
CA ARG A 69 13.13 9.29 19.22
C ARG A 69 14.06 9.76 18.10
N LEU A 70 14.28 8.94 17.06
CA LEU A 70 15.19 9.20 15.93
C LEU A 70 16.63 9.51 16.35
N ILE A 71 17.07 8.98 17.50
CA ILE A 71 18.47 8.98 17.95
C ILE A 71 19.25 7.93 17.14
N ILE A 72 18.58 6.82 16.81
CA ILE A 72 19.01 5.84 15.82
C ILE A 72 18.06 5.94 14.63
N ASP A 73 18.50 6.60 13.56
CA ASP A 73 17.76 6.67 12.29
C ASP A 73 18.12 5.45 11.42
N ILE A 74 17.21 4.48 11.34
CA ILE A 74 17.42 3.22 10.63
C ILE A 74 17.78 3.44 9.14
N PRO A 75 17.06 4.28 8.36
CA PRO A 75 17.46 4.63 7.01
C PRO A 75 18.89 5.15 6.86
N SER A 76 19.26 6.24 7.56
CA SER A 76 20.62 6.80 7.46
C SER A 76 21.70 5.81 7.90
N LEU A 77 21.40 4.94 8.87
CA LEU A 77 22.33 3.95 9.37
C LEU A 77 22.61 2.85 8.33
N LEU A 78 21.58 2.32 7.68
CA LEU A 78 21.72 1.35 6.60
C LEU A 78 22.45 1.95 5.38
N GLU A 79 22.15 3.20 5.04
CA GLU A 79 22.86 3.96 4.01
C GLU A 79 24.33 4.24 4.31
N ASN A 80 24.72 4.38 5.58
CA ASN A 80 26.11 4.59 5.96
C ASN A 80 26.90 3.27 6.00
N LEU A 81 26.25 2.19 6.45
CA LEU A 81 26.82 0.83 6.43
C LEU A 81 26.99 0.31 5.00
N SER A 82 26.07 0.61 4.10
CA SER A 82 26.15 0.20 2.69
C SER A 82 27.38 0.76 1.97
N LYS A 83 27.78 2.00 2.31
CA LYS A 83 28.88 2.75 1.69
C LYS A 83 30.26 2.43 2.27
N ARG A 84 30.36 1.82 3.46
CA ARG A 84 31.65 1.61 4.18
C ARG A 84 32.22 0.21 4.05
N ASP A 85 31.53 -0.82 4.54
CA ASP A 85 32.06 -2.18 4.61
C ASP A 85 30.94 -3.23 4.66
N SER A 86 31.01 -4.25 3.80
CA SER A 86 29.99 -5.29 3.70
C SER A 86 29.97 -6.26 4.89
N VAL A 87 31.13 -6.53 5.51
CA VAL A 87 31.23 -7.38 6.71
C VAL A 87 30.59 -6.65 7.88
N LEU A 88 30.91 -5.36 8.06
CA LEU A 88 30.31 -4.53 9.10
C LEU A 88 28.79 -4.43 8.92
N ARG A 89 28.30 -4.24 7.68
CA ARG A 89 26.87 -4.28 7.36
C ARG A 89 26.22 -5.61 7.80
N TYR A 90 26.82 -6.76 7.47
CA TYR A 90 26.25 -8.05 7.86
C TYR A 90 26.29 -8.30 9.37
N SER A 91 27.39 -7.96 10.06
CA SER A 91 27.47 -8.05 11.53
C SER A 91 26.39 -7.20 12.20
N PHE A 92 26.17 -6.00 11.70
CA PHE A 92 25.12 -5.09 12.19
C PHE A 92 23.70 -5.63 11.92
N LEU A 93 23.42 -6.13 10.72
CA LEU A 93 22.11 -6.73 10.42
C LEU A 93 21.85 -7.96 11.32
N LEU A 94 22.88 -8.75 11.61
CA LEU A 94 22.79 -9.90 12.52
C LEU A 94 22.55 -9.51 13.97
N SER A 95 23.10 -8.39 14.46
CA SER A 95 22.80 -7.92 15.82
C SER A 95 21.35 -7.44 15.95
N LEU A 96 20.82 -6.76 14.92
CA LEU A 96 19.40 -6.38 14.89
C LEU A 96 18.41 -7.55 14.78
N LYS A 97 18.87 -8.75 14.38
CA LYS A 97 18.00 -9.90 14.09
C LYS A 97 16.93 -10.14 15.17
N THR A 98 17.33 -10.25 16.43
CA THR A 98 16.42 -10.54 17.54
C THR A 98 15.41 -9.41 17.78
N SER A 99 15.80 -8.15 17.57
CA SER A 99 14.86 -7.03 17.62
C SER A 99 13.88 -7.07 16.44
N CYS A 100 14.35 -7.36 15.23
CA CYS A 100 13.47 -7.50 14.07
C CYS A 100 12.47 -8.67 14.21
N GLU A 101 12.87 -9.81 14.78
CA GLU A 101 11.98 -10.98 14.98
C GLU A 101 10.86 -10.72 16.02
N ASN A 102 11.02 -9.75 16.93
CA ASN A 102 10.08 -9.48 18.04
C ASN A 102 9.38 -8.11 17.96
N GLU A 103 10.00 -7.10 17.34
CA GLU A 103 9.56 -5.69 17.30
C GLU A 103 9.49 -5.20 15.83
N CYS A 104 8.77 -5.94 14.99
CA CYS A 104 8.61 -5.61 13.55
C CYS A 104 8.01 -4.21 13.31
N ASP A 105 7.22 -3.70 14.26
CA ASP A 105 6.60 -2.36 14.22
C ASP A 105 7.64 -1.22 14.14
N LEU A 106 8.87 -1.46 14.58
CA LEU A 106 9.97 -0.48 14.50
C LEU A 106 10.65 -0.42 13.11
N PHE A 107 10.56 -1.47 12.30
CA PHE A 107 11.31 -1.60 11.05
C PHE A 107 10.40 -1.62 9.80
N LEU A 108 9.19 -2.17 9.90
CA LEU A 108 8.21 -2.19 8.81
C LEU A 108 7.90 -0.79 8.23
N PRO A 109 7.70 0.29 9.02
CA PRO A 109 7.36 1.61 8.48
C PRO A 109 8.39 2.18 7.49
N HIS A 110 9.66 1.81 7.62
CA HIS A 110 10.75 2.26 6.76
C HIS A 110 10.98 1.37 5.53
N SER A 111 10.32 0.20 5.47
CA SER A 111 10.67 -0.86 4.53
C SER A 111 10.41 -0.50 3.06
N VAL A 112 9.28 0.16 2.77
CA VAL A 112 8.92 0.56 1.40
C VAL A 112 9.88 1.62 0.85
N ASP A 113 10.25 2.61 1.67
CA ASP A 113 11.17 3.68 1.27
C ASP A 113 12.59 3.16 1.05
N LEU A 114 13.06 2.23 1.89
CA LEU A 114 14.38 1.61 1.73
C LEU A 114 14.44 0.67 0.51
N LEU A 115 13.35 0.00 0.15
CA LEU A 115 13.23 -0.75 -1.11
C LEU A 115 13.22 0.16 -2.36
N ASN A 116 12.92 1.45 -2.20
CA ASN A 116 13.04 2.46 -3.26
C ASN A 116 14.46 3.05 -3.40
N SER A 117 15.40 2.74 -2.51
CA SER A 117 16.77 3.29 -2.56
C SER A 117 17.49 2.93 -3.86
N ASP A 118 18.25 3.86 -4.44
CA ASP A 118 19.09 3.61 -5.61
C ASP A 118 20.29 2.69 -5.29
N ASP A 119 20.69 2.57 -4.02
CA ASP A 119 21.80 1.70 -3.60
C ASP A 119 21.31 0.24 -3.44
N PRO A 120 21.76 -0.71 -4.27
CA PRO A 120 21.33 -2.11 -4.17
C PRO A 120 21.77 -2.76 -2.85
N ASN A 121 22.80 -2.24 -2.17
CA ASN A 121 23.20 -2.71 -0.84
C ASN A 121 22.19 -2.32 0.24
N VAL A 122 21.49 -1.19 0.09
CA VAL A 122 20.43 -0.76 1.01
C VAL A 122 19.19 -1.62 0.76
N LYS A 123 18.84 -1.89 -0.50
CA LYS A 123 17.78 -2.86 -0.85
C LYS A 123 18.06 -4.25 -0.26
N GLU A 124 19.28 -4.76 -0.45
CA GLU A 124 19.73 -6.05 0.11
C GLU A 124 19.61 -6.09 1.64
N ALA A 125 20.04 -5.02 2.31
CA ALA A 125 19.97 -4.90 3.77
C ALA A 125 18.53 -4.89 4.29
N ILE A 126 17.62 -4.09 3.71
CA ILE A 126 16.22 -4.08 4.16
C ILE A 126 15.50 -5.39 3.84
N LEU A 127 15.80 -6.03 2.71
CA LEU A 127 15.29 -7.37 2.41
C LEU A 127 15.77 -8.40 3.43
N GLN A 128 17.02 -8.29 3.90
CA GLN A 128 17.55 -9.14 4.96
C GLN A 128 16.85 -8.91 6.31
N LEU A 129 16.49 -7.66 6.65
CA LEU A 129 15.66 -7.37 7.83
C LEU A 129 14.23 -7.93 7.68
N ILE A 130 13.62 -7.80 6.49
CA ILE A 130 12.29 -8.37 6.20
C ILE A 130 12.30 -9.90 6.32
N ILE A 131 13.38 -10.58 5.92
CA ILE A 131 13.56 -12.03 6.14
C ILE A 131 13.58 -12.36 7.64
N PHE A 132 14.21 -11.55 8.48
CA PHE A 132 14.18 -11.74 9.93
C PHE A 132 12.78 -11.50 10.50
N MET A 133 12.12 -10.40 10.14
CA MET A 133 10.75 -10.10 10.56
C MET A 133 9.77 -11.24 10.20
N ALA A 134 9.80 -11.70 8.94
CA ALA A 134 8.96 -12.81 8.47
C ALA A 134 9.31 -14.18 9.08
N GLY A 135 10.51 -14.32 9.63
CA GLY A 135 10.95 -15.51 10.37
C GLY A 135 10.54 -15.52 11.84
N GLY A 136 10.13 -14.37 12.38
CA GLY A 136 9.67 -14.20 13.76
C GLY A 136 8.19 -14.57 13.99
N GLU A 137 7.69 -14.22 15.18
CA GLU A 137 6.29 -14.50 15.53
C GLU A 137 5.31 -13.57 14.79
N ALA A 138 5.72 -12.34 14.47
CA ALA A 138 4.87 -11.35 13.81
C ALA A 138 4.51 -11.70 12.35
N ASP A 139 3.31 -11.27 11.94
CA ASP A 139 2.77 -11.48 10.60
C ASP A 139 2.88 -10.20 9.78
N ILE A 140 3.30 -10.32 8.51
CA ILE A 140 3.51 -9.18 7.61
C ILE A 140 2.30 -9.05 6.69
N GLU A 141 1.30 -8.30 7.14
CA GLU A 141 0.01 -8.14 6.46
C GLU A 141 -0.08 -6.90 5.55
N ASP A 142 1.05 -6.45 5.01
CA ASP A 142 1.11 -5.30 4.09
C ASP A 142 1.21 -5.77 2.62
N GLU A 143 0.07 -5.81 1.93
CA GLU A 143 -0.01 -6.14 0.50
C GLU A 143 0.80 -5.15 -0.37
N SER A 144 0.95 -3.89 0.04
CA SER A 144 1.77 -2.90 -0.68
C SER A 144 3.26 -3.23 -0.57
N LEU A 145 3.73 -3.59 0.63
CA LEU A 145 5.10 -4.07 0.85
C LEU A 145 5.37 -5.38 0.09
N ILE A 146 4.45 -6.35 0.14
CA ILE A 146 4.60 -7.63 -0.59
C ILE A 146 4.70 -7.38 -2.10
N ASN A 147 3.83 -6.55 -2.68
CA ASN A 147 3.91 -6.15 -4.08
C ASN A 147 5.22 -5.41 -4.39
N LYS A 148 5.73 -4.60 -3.46
CA LYS A 148 7.00 -3.89 -3.64
C LYS A 148 8.20 -4.83 -3.65
N ILE A 149 8.23 -5.84 -2.77
CA ILE A 149 9.25 -6.90 -2.79
C ILE A 149 9.15 -7.73 -4.08
N ALA A 150 7.93 -8.06 -4.53
CA ALA A 150 7.72 -8.74 -5.81
C ALA A 150 8.25 -7.92 -7.00
N PHE A 151 8.08 -6.59 -6.99
CA PHE A 151 8.66 -5.71 -8.02
C PHE A 151 10.19 -5.81 -8.06
N THR A 152 10.84 -5.93 -6.90
CA THR A 152 12.29 -6.07 -6.74
C THR A 152 12.84 -7.40 -7.30
N LEU A 153 12.01 -8.38 -7.67
CA LEU A 153 12.46 -9.56 -8.45
C LEU A 153 12.94 -9.22 -9.88
N ALA A 154 12.71 -7.99 -10.36
CA ALA A 154 13.19 -7.49 -11.64
C ALA A 154 14.39 -6.51 -11.50
N ASP A 155 15.06 -6.48 -10.34
CA ASP A 155 16.25 -5.64 -10.12
C ASP A 155 17.46 -6.10 -10.96
N GLU A 156 18.34 -5.17 -11.33
CA GLU A 156 19.55 -5.46 -12.11
C GLU A 156 20.61 -6.28 -11.35
N LYS A 157 20.53 -6.34 -10.01
CA LYS A 157 21.53 -7.01 -9.17
C LYS A 157 21.01 -8.35 -8.67
N GLU A 158 21.67 -9.42 -9.12
CA GLU A 158 21.34 -10.81 -8.77
C GLU A 158 21.18 -11.04 -7.25
N PHE A 159 22.07 -10.46 -6.42
CA PHE A 159 21.98 -10.59 -4.97
C PHE A 159 20.74 -9.89 -4.36
N VAL A 160 20.22 -8.83 -4.99
CA VAL A 160 18.97 -8.17 -4.58
C VAL A 160 17.77 -9.04 -4.95
N VAL A 161 17.78 -9.63 -6.15
CA VAL A 161 16.75 -10.59 -6.61
C VAL A 161 16.75 -11.86 -5.73
N GLU A 162 17.92 -12.35 -5.32
CA GLU A 162 18.06 -13.49 -4.40
C GLU A 162 17.44 -13.18 -3.03
N LYS A 163 17.71 -12.00 -2.45
CA LYS A 163 17.10 -11.58 -1.18
C LYS A 163 15.61 -11.30 -1.30
N ALA A 164 15.13 -10.73 -2.41
CA ALA A 164 13.69 -10.57 -2.66
C ALA A 164 12.99 -11.93 -2.75
N THR A 165 13.61 -12.90 -3.41
CA THR A 165 13.16 -14.30 -3.45
C THR A 165 13.08 -14.91 -2.05
N GLN A 166 14.14 -14.78 -1.23
CA GLN A 166 14.17 -15.29 0.15
C GLN A 166 13.12 -14.62 1.04
N ALA A 167 12.88 -13.31 0.88
CA ALA A 167 11.86 -12.56 1.62
C ALA A 167 10.45 -13.04 1.27
N LEU A 168 10.11 -13.14 -0.02
CA LEU A 168 8.80 -13.61 -0.48
C LEU A 168 8.53 -15.07 -0.08
N ILE A 169 9.54 -15.95 -0.13
CA ILE A 169 9.41 -17.32 0.39
C ILE A 169 9.15 -17.32 1.90
N SER A 170 9.78 -16.43 2.65
CA SER A 170 9.61 -16.36 4.11
C SER A 170 8.21 -15.87 4.48
N ILE A 171 7.74 -14.80 3.84
CA ILE A 171 6.36 -14.28 4.02
C ILE A 171 5.33 -15.30 3.55
N GLY A 172 5.54 -15.92 2.38
CA GLY A 172 4.61 -16.86 1.75
C GLY A 172 4.43 -18.18 2.49
N LYS A 173 5.30 -18.53 3.43
CA LYS A 173 5.06 -19.66 4.36
C LYS A 173 3.80 -19.43 5.19
N LYS A 174 3.59 -18.18 5.65
CA LYS A 174 2.43 -17.73 6.42
C LYS A 174 1.27 -17.25 5.52
N HIS A 175 1.56 -16.42 4.51
CA HIS A 175 0.56 -15.82 3.62
C HIS A 175 0.77 -16.26 2.15
N PRO A 176 0.47 -17.53 1.78
CA PRO A 176 0.79 -18.07 0.46
C PRO A 176 0.00 -17.40 -0.67
N SER A 177 -1.27 -17.07 -0.45
CA SER A 177 -2.16 -16.47 -1.46
C SER A 177 -1.70 -15.07 -1.89
N TRP A 178 -1.40 -14.18 -0.94
CA TRP A 178 -0.93 -12.82 -1.22
C TRP A 178 0.39 -12.80 -1.98
N VAL A 179 1.36 -13.64 -1.58
CA VAL A 179 2.64 -13.75 -2.31
C VAL A 179 2.42 -14.31 -3.71
N THR A 180 1.60 -15.36 -3.86
CA THR A 180 1.27 -15.97 -5.16
C THR A 180 0.64 -14.95 -6.11
N LYS A 181 -0.34 -14.16 -5.63
CA LYS A 181 -0.98 -13.06 -6.37
C LYS A 181 0.05 -12.01 -6.81
N ALA A 182 0.88 -11.53 -5.89
CA ALA A 182 1.88 -10.50 -6.16
C ALA A 182 2.91 -10.94 -7.22
N VAL A 183 3.52 -12.12 -7.06
CA VAL A 183 4.54 -12.61 -8.01
C VAL A 183 3.95 -12.99 -9.37
N THR A 184 2.72 -13.49 -9.41
CA THR A 184 2.02 -13.78 -10.67
C THR A 184 1.69 -12.51 -11.43
N ASN A 185 1.22 -11.46 -10.75
CA ASN A 185 0.95 -10.17 -11.37
C ASN A 185 2.24 -9.51 -11.91
N GLN A 186 3.34 -9.60 -11.17
CA GLN A 186 4.64 -9.12 -11.64
C GLN A 186 5.12 -9.91 -12.88
N ALA A 187 4.98 -11.24 -12.90
CA ALA A 187 5.34 -12.06 -14.07
C ALA A 187 4.47 -11.75 -15.30
N LYS A 188 3.17 -11.49 -15.12
CA LYS A 188 2.26 -11.06 -16.20
C LYS A 188 2.71 -9.74 -16.84
N GLY A 189 3.27 -8.81 -16.06
CA GLY A 189 3.77 -7.51 -16.55
C GLY A 189 5.00 -7.60 -17.45
N TYR A 190 5.82 -8.64 -17.32
CA TYR A 190 7.08 -8.80 -18.06
C TYR A 190 7.19 -10.21 -18.70
N PRO A 191 6.31 -10.53 -19.68
CA PRO A 191 6.18 -11.89 -20.22
C PRO A 191 7.39 -12.39 -21.00
N GLU A 192 8.36 -11.53 -21.32
CA GLU A 192 9.61 -11.89 -22.01
C GLU A 192 10.82 -12.01 -21.07
N ASN A 193 10.72 -11.57 -19.80
CA ASN A 193 11.83 -11.65 -18.85
C ASN A 193 11.96 -13.07 -18.28
N GLN A 194 12.91 -13.85 -18.80
CA GLN A 194 13.13 -15.24 -18.38
C GLN A 194 13.76 -15.34 -16.98
N GLU A 195 14.58 -14.38 -16.56
CA GLU A 195 15.22 -14.36 -15.24
C GLU A 195 14.17 -14.13 -14.15
N LEU A 196 13.29 -13.14 -14.35
CA LEU A 196 12.12 -12.91 -13.48
C LEU A 196 11.25 -14.16 -13.39
N LYS A 197 10.94 -14.82 -14.52
CA LYS A 197 10.16 -16.07 -14.49
C LYS A 197 10.84 -17.15 -13.65
N ASN A 198 12.15 -17.33 -13.78
CA ASN A 198 12.88 -18.31 -12.99
C ASN A 198 12.83 -17.98 -11.48
N ALA A 199 12.92 -16.71 -11.10
CA ALA A 199 12.79 -16.26 -9.72
C ALA A 199 11.36 -16.48 -9.17
N VAL A 200 10.34 -16.11 -9.95
CA VAL A 200 8.92 -16.34 -9.61
C VAL A 200 8.61 -17.84 -9.48
N ASP A 201 9.11 -18.67 -10.40
CA ASP A 201 9.04 -20.13 -10.31
C ASP A 201 9.68 -20.66 -9.02
N SER A 202 10.81 -20.09 -8.60
CA SER A 202 11.50 -20.46 -7.36
C SER A 202 10.67 -20.09 -6.12
N VAL A 203 10.05 -18.91 -6.12
CA VAL A 203 9.14 -18.47 -5.04
C VAL A 203 7.94 -19.41 -4.95
N LEU A 204 7.23 -19.62 -6.07
CA LEU A 204 6.02 -20.45 -6.11
C LEU A 204 6.31 -21.90 -5.70
N LYS A 205 7.33 -22.56 -6.26
CA LYS A 205 7.71 -23.94 -5.90
C LYS A 205 8.09 -24.12 -4.41
N SER A 206 8.52 -23.05 -3.74
CA SER A 206 8.91 -23.09 -2.32
C SER A 206 7.74 -22.84 -1.36
N ILE A 207 6.67 -22.22 -1.84
CA ILE A 207 5.46 -21.89 -1.07
C ILE A 207 4.38 -22.96 -1.25
N VAL A 208 4.26 -23.47 -2.48
CA VAL A 208 3.20 -24.38 -2.92
C VAL A 208 3.61 -25.84 -2.69
N THR A 209 3.29 -26.36 -1.50
CA THR A 209 3.29 -27.81 -1.22
C THR A 209 1.99 -28.44 -1.74
N VAL A 210 1.96 -29.76 -1.96
CA VAL A 210 0.78 -30.45 -2.50
C VAL A 210 -0.48 -30.25 -1.65
N GLU A 211 -0.34 -30.12 -0.34
CA GLU A 211 -1.43 -29.82 0.61
C GLU A 211 -1.91 -28.36 0.59
N LYS A 212 -1.21 -27.46 -0.13
CA LYS A 212 -1.56 -26.05 -0.38
C LYS A 212 -1.94 -25.78 -1.85
N ILE A 213 -1.98 -26.82 -2.70
CA ILE A 213 -2.36 -26.67 -4.12
C ILE A 213 -3.87 -26.54 -4.26
N ASP A 214 -4.66 -27.25 -3.46
CA ASP A 214 -6.12 -27.24 -3.54
C ASP A 214 -6.68 -25.81 -3.30
N GLU A 215 -6.13 -25.10 -2.30
CA GLU A 215 -6.39 -23.68 -1.96
C GLU A 215 -6.06 -22.68 -3.10
N ILE A 216 -5.30 -23.11 -4.13
CA ILE A 216 -4.84 -22.27 -5.26
C ILE A 216 -5.50 -22.68 -6.60
N VAL A 217 -5.96 -23.93 -6.72
CA VAL A 217 -6.45 -24.48 -8.00
C VAL A 217 -7.92 -24.15 -8.27
N GLU A 218 -8.75 -23.96 -7.24
CA GLU A 218 -10.19 -23.69 -7.45
C GLU A 218 -10.49 -22.28 -8.03
N GLU A 219 -9.60 -21.29 -7.90
CA GLU A 219 -9.79 -19.96 -8.51
C GLU A 219 -9.36 -19.87 -10.00
N ALA A 220 -8.52 -20.79 -10.46
CA ALA A 220 -7.59 -20.50 -11.57
C ALA A 220 -8.13 -20.61 -13.03
N PRO A 221 -8.86 -21.67 -13.46
CA PRO A 221 -8.77 -22.06 -14.89
C PRO A 221 -9.72 -21.36 -15.88
N SER A 222 -10.98 -21.11 -15.49
CA SER A 222 -12.08 -20.78 -16.42
C SER A 222 -12.64 -19.36 -16.29
N GLU A 223 -12.67 -18.79 -15.09
CA GLU A 223 -13.39 -17.54 -14.83
C GLU A 223 -12.51 -16.30 -15.00
N VAL A 224 -11.23 -16.37 -14.62
CA VAL A 224 -10.25 -15.28 -14.75
C VAL A 224 -10.18 -14.71 -16.18
N LYS A 225 -10.33 -15.55 -17.22
CA LYS A 225 -10.32 -15.10 -18.64
C LYS A 225 -11.61 -14.42 -19.11
N LEU A 226 -12.72 -14.54 -18.38
CA LEU A 226 -13.89 -13.68 -18.55
C LEU A 226 -13.76 -12.42 -17.68
N MET A 227 -13.29 -12.56 -16.43
CA MET A 227 -13.13 -11.43 -15.50
C MET A 227 -12.11 -10.40 -16.01
N GLU A 228 -10.90 -10.78 -16.43
CA GLU A 228 -9.88 -9.84 -16.95
C GLU A 228 -10.39 -9.04 -18.15
N LYS A 229 -11.30 -9.60 -18.96
CA LYS A 229 -11.95 -8.90 -20.09
C LYS A 229 -13.07 -7.97 -19.67
N GLN A 230 -13.78 -8.29 -18.59
CA GLN A 230 -14.86 -7.44 -18.06
C GLN A 230 -14.29 -6.29 -17.21
N GLU A 231 -13.27 -6.54 -16.39
CA GLU A 231 -12.56 -5.51 -15.63
C GLU A 231 -11.89 -4.48 -16.54
N THR A 232 -11.23 -4.92 -17.62
CA THR A 232 -10.65 -3.98 -18.61
C THR A 232 -11.71 -3.16 -19.33
N GLU A 233 -12.87 -3.75 -19.69
CA GLU A 233 -14.00 -2.99 -20.24
C GLU A 233 -14.60 -1.97 -19.24
N ILE A 234 -14.64 -2.31 -17.94
CA ILE A 234 -15.14 -1.42 -16.88
C ILE A 234 -14.14 -0.27 -16.65
N ILE A 235 -12.85 -0.56 -16.56
CA ILE A 235 -11.80 0.46 -16.37
C ILE A 235 -11.75 1.43 -17.56
N ASP A 236 -11.84 0.93 -18.80
CA ASP A 236 -11.87 1.80 -19.99
C ASP A 236 -13.13 2.70 -20.02
N LYS A 237 -14.30 2.18 -19.63
CA LYS A 237 -15.55 2.96 -19.50
C LYS A 237 -15.47 3.97 -18.36
N GLU A 238 -14.90 3.62 -17.21
CA GLU A 238 -14.71 4.54 -16.09
C GLU A 238 -13.74 5.67 -16.45
N ILE A 239 -12.68 5.38 -17.19
CA ILE A 239 -11.77 6.37 -17.77
C ILE A 239 -12.49 7.26 -18.78
N GLU A 240 -13.41 6.72 -19.60
CA GLU A 240 -14.22 7.51 -20.52
C GLU A 240 -15.22 8.42 -19.79
N LEU A 241 -15.86 7.94 -18.73
CA LEU A 241 -16.75 8.73 -17.86
C LEU A 241 -15.99 9.86 -17.17
N LYS A 242 -14.82 9.58 -16.57
CA LYS A 242 -13.93 10.62 -15.98
C LYS A 242 -13.49 11.66 -17.01
N LYS A 243 -13.20 11.27 -18.25
CA LYS A 243 -12.90 12.20 -19.36
C LYS A 243 -14.10 13.10 -19.68
N LYS A 244 -15.31 12.54 -19.79
CA LYS A 244 -16.56 13.30 -20.01
C LYS A 244 -16.88 14.25 -18.86
N GLU A 245 -16.68 13.82 -17.61
CA GLU A 245 -16.86 14.64 -16.41
C GLU A 245 -15.91 15.86 -16.40
N ILE A 246 -14.63 15.65 -16.73
CA ILE A 246 -13.64 16.73 -16.87
C ILE A 246 -14.03 17.69 -18.01
N GLU A 247 -14.53 17.18 -19.14
CA GLU A 247 -14.99 18.02 -20.25
C GLU A 247 -16.21 18.88 -19.87
N ILE A 248 -17.17 18.30 -19.14
CA ILE A 248 -18.32 19.03 -18.59
C ILE A 248 -17.85 20.10 -17.59
N LYS A 249 -16.95 19.78 -16.67
CA LYS A 249 -16.38 20.75 -15.71
C LYS A 249 -15.69 21.92 -16.42
N LYS A 250 -14.90 21.65 -17.48
CA LYS A 250 -14.30 22.70 -18.32
C LYS A 250 -15.35 23.61 -18.99
N LYS A 251 -16.39 23.03 -19.60
CA LYS A 251 -17.50 23.81 -20.19
C LYS A 251 -18.29 24.63 -19.17
N LYS A 252 -18.45 24.11 -17.94
CA LYS A 252 -19.09 24.79 -16.80
C LYS A 252 -18.28 26.01 -16.34
N ILE A 253 -16.94 25.94 -16.39
CA ILE A 253 -16.04 27.07 -16.13
C ILE A 253 -16.12 28.11 -17.26
N GLU A 254 -15.99 27.69 -18.53
CA GLU A 254 -16.02 28.59 -19.69
C GLU A 254 -17.34 29.39 -19.80
N LEU A 255 -18.48 28.76 -19.46
CA LEU A 255 -19.77 29.45 -19.37
C LEU A 255 -19.80 30.48 -18.23
N LYS A 256 -19.21 30.17 -17.07
CA LYS A 256 -19.16 31.06 -15.91
C LYS A 256 -18.24 32.27 -16.15
N GLU A 257 -17.21 32.12 -16.96
CA GLU A 257 -16.37 33.24 -17.41
C GLU A 257 -17.13 34.15 -18.38
N LYS A 258 -17.86 33.59 -19.35
CA LYS A 258 -18.72 34.36 -20.27
C LYS A 258 -19.87 35.09 -19.57
N GLU A 259 -20.42 34.51 -18.49
CA GLU A 259 -21.44 35.14 -17.65
C GLU A 259 -20.87 36.38 -16.94
N LYS A 260 -19.68 36.28 -16.34
CA LYS A 260 -18.98 37.44 -15.74
C LYS A 260 -18.64 38.53 -16.77
N GLU A 261 -18.15 38.13 -17.94
CA GLU A 261 -17.79 39.09 -19.01
C GLU A 261 -19.01 39.89 -19.51
N LEU A 262 -20.22 39.31 -19.41
CA LEU A 262 -21.49 39.97 -19.70
C LEU A 262 -21.96 40.87 -18.55
N GLU A 263 -21.85 40.43 -17.29
CA GLU A 263 -22.13 41.28 -16.12
C GLU A 263 -21.25 42.53 -16.10
N GLU A 264 -19.94 42.39 -16.35
CA GLU A 264 -19.02 43.53 -16.42
C GLU A 264 -19.41 44.52 -17.53
N LYS A 265 -19.80 44.04 -18.72
CA LYS A 265 -20.30 44.90 -19.81
C LYS A 265 -21.58 45.65 -19.43
N ILE A 266 -22.50 45.00 -18.70
CA ILE A 266 -23.74 45.63 -18.20
C ILE A 266 -23.42 46.72 -17.16
N ILE A 267 -22.48 46.48 -16.25
CA ILE A 267 -22.04 47.48 -15.26
C ILE A 267 -21.40 48.69 -15.97
N LEU A 268 -20.54 48.45 -16.96
CA LEU A 268 -19.85 49.51 -17.71
C LEU A 268 -20.79 50.37 -18.58
N GLU A 269 -21.84 49.79 -19.18
CA GLU A 269 -22.89 50.58 -19.85
C GLU A 269 -23.76 51.35 -18.84
N LYS A 270 -24.08 50.77 -17.66
CA LYS A 270 -24.82 51.48 -16.59
C LYS A 270 -24.05 52.67 -16.03
N GLU A 271 -22.74 52.53 -15.77
CA GLU A 271 -21.90 53.66 -15.33
C GLU A 271 -21.86 54.78 -16.38
N LYS A 272 -21.73 54.44 -17.67
CA LYS A 272 -21.76 55.44 -18.75
C LYS A 272 -23.10 56.15 -18.82
N SER A 273 -24.20 55.43 -18.66
CA SER A 273 -25.55 56.03 -18.63
C SER A 273 -25.77 56.91 -17.39
N LEU A 274 -25.22 56.56 -16.23
CA LEU A 274 -25.27 57.38 -15.02
C LEU A 274 -24.46 58.67 -15.17
N LYS A 275 -23.22 58.60 -15.66
CA LYS A 275 -22.38 59.78 -15.92
C LYS A 275 -23.04 60.76 -16.89
N LEU A 276 -23.68 60.25 -17.95
CA LEU A 276 -24.45 61.06 -18.90
C LEU A 276 -25.70 61.70 -18.28
N LYS A 277 -26.28 61.09 -17.23
CA LYS A 277 -27.38 61.69 -16.46
C LYS A 277 -26.90 62.74 -15.47
N GLU A 278 -25.75 62.53 -14.81
CA GLU A 278 -25.12 63.55 -13.96
C GLU A 278 -24.71 64.79 -14.76
N GLU A 279 -24.10 64.61 -15.92
CA GLU A 279 -23.66 65.70 -16.81
C GLU A 279 -24.85 66.55 -17.35
N ILE A 280 -26.04 65.95 -17.47
CA ILE A 280 -27.29 66.68 -17.78
C ILE A 280 -27.83 67.39 -16.53
N LEU A 281 -27.77 66.78 -15.35
CA LEU A 281 -28.24 67.37 -14.10
C LEU A 281 -27.41 68.60 -13.70
N GLU A 282 -26.10 68.58 -13.93
CA GLU A 282 -25.24 69.75 -13.74
C GLU A 282 -25.61 70.89 -14.70
N GLN A 283 -26.00 70.59 -15.95
CA GLN A 283 -26.49 71.60 -16.89
C GLN A 283 -27.86 72.19 -16.51
N GLU A 284 -28.72 71.46 -15.80
CA GLU A 284 -30.02 71.98 -15.31
C GLU A 284 -29.90 72.95 -14.13
N THR A 285 -28.73 73.09 -13.48
CA THR A 285 -28.56 73.98 -12.31
C THR A 285 -28.23 75.44 -12.65
N ILE A 286 -28.15 75.82 -13.93
CA ILE A 286 -27.83 77.19 -14.37
C ILE A 286 -28.99 77.80 -15.18
N VAL A 287 -29.73 78.69 -14.52
CA VAL A 287 -30.80 79.61 -14.99
C VAL A 287 -32.24 79.04 -15.04
N PRO A 288 -33.23 79.74 -14.43
CA PRO A 288 -34.62 79.26 -14.32
C PRO A 288 -35.57 79.74 -15.44
N ALA A 289 -36.70 79.03 -15.54
CA ALA A 289 -38.00 79.48 -16.06
C ALA A 289 -38.08 80.04 -17.50
N ASP A 290 -38.33 79.15 -18.46
CA ASP A 290 -39.57 79.24 -19.26
C ASP A 290 -39.88 77.90 -19.98
N ALA A 291 -41.12 77.75 -20.48
CA ALA A 291 -41.69 76.45 -20.87
C ALA A 291 -41.23 75.89 -22.23
N ASP A 292 -41.29 74.54 -22.33
CA ASP A 292 -41.42 73.72 -23.54
C ASP A 292 -40.56 74.10 -24.77
N LEU A 293 -39.39 73.46 -24.94
CA LEU A 293 -38.84 73.10 -26.27
C LEU A 293 -37.61 72.16 -26.21
N ILE A 294 -37.78 70.90 -25.76
CA ILE A 294 -36.76 69.86 -26.07
C ILE A 294 -36.72 69.69 -27.61
N PRO A 295 -35.58 69.93 -28.29
CA PRO A 295 -35.55 69.95 -29.75
C PRO A 295 -35.98 68.62 -30.36
N LYS A 296 -36.80 68.64 -31.42
CA LYS A 296 -37.34 67.43 -32.09
C LYS A 296 -36.26 66.45 -32.58
N LYS A 297 -35.00 66.89 -32.77
CA LYS A 297 -33.85 66.00 -33.03
C LYS A 297 -33.47 65.18 -31.79
N VAL A 298 -33.31 65.81 -30.63
CA VAL A 298 -32.89 65.16 -29.37
C VAL A 298 -33.93 64.13 -28.92
N LYS A 299 -35.22 64.49 -28.91
CA LYS A 299 -36.32 63.53 -28.63
C LYS A 299 -36.40 62.36 -29.62
N LYS A 300 -35.84 62.48 -30.83
CA LYS A 300 -35.82 61.41 -31.84
C LYS A 300 -34.54 60.56 -31.78
N GLN A 301 -33.44 61.11 -31.29
CA GLN A 301 -32.23 60.34 -30.93
C GLN A 301 -32.47 59.53 -29.66
N LEU A 302 -32.99 60.15 -28.59
CA LEU A 302 -33.33 59.45 -27.34
C LEU A 302 -34.23 58.24 -27.58
N LYS A 303 -35.32 58.38 -28.35
CA LYS A 303 -36.20 57.24 -28.68
C LYS A 303 -35.52 56.14 -29.51
N LYS A 304 -34.47 56.45 -30.26
CA LYS A 304 -33.73 55.48 -31.07
C LYS A 304 -32.71 54.73 -30.21
N GLU A 305 -32.01 55.45 -29.33
CA GLU A 305 -31.10 54.87 -28.34
C GLU A 305 -31.85 54.05 -27.28
N GLU A 306 -33.03 54.50 -26.81
CA GLU A 306 -33.93 53.70 -25.97
C GLU A 306 -34.35 52.41 -26.67
N SER A 307 -34.72 52.44 -27.96
CA SER A 307 -35.05 51.20 -28.69
C SER A 307 -33.84 50.28 -28.86
N GLU A 308 -32.65 50.83 -29.14
CA GLU A 308 -31.42 50.03 -29.26
C GLU A 308 -30.97 49.41 -27.92
N ILE A 309 -31.23 50.09 -26.80
CA ILE A 309 -31.02 49.54 -25.45
C ILE A 309 -32.03 48.43 -25.15
N ILE A 310 -33.32 48.63 -25.47
CA ILE A 310 -34.37 47.61 -25.26
C ILE A 310 -34.11 46.37 -26.12
N ASP A 311 -33.71 46.54 -27.38
CA ASP A 311 -33.38 45.42 -28.28
C ASP A 311 -32.16 44.63 -27.76
N LYS A 312 -31.11 45.31 -27.29
CA LYS A 312 -29.97 44.68 -26.61
C LYS A 312 -30.38 43.95 -25.33
N GLU A 313 -31.24 44.54 -24.50
CA GLU A 313 -31.73 43.92 -23.26
C GLU A 313 -32.55 42.64 -23.55
N ILE A 314 -33.34 42.64 -24.63
CA ILE A 314 -34.06 41.47 -25.12
C ILE A 314 -33.08 40.41 -25.65
N GLU A 315 -32.01 40.80 -26.35
CA GLU A 315 -30.97 39.86 -26.81
C GLU A 315 -30.20 39.23 -25.65
N LEU A 316 -29.86 40.00 -24.62
CA LEU A 316 -29.23 39.51 -23.39
C LEU A 316 -30.13 38.51 -22.65
N LYS A 317 -31.41 38.84 -22.44
CA LYS A 317 -32.38 37.92 -21.81
C LYS A 317 -32.56 36.62 -22.60
N LYS A 318 -32.42 36.64 -23.93
CA LYS A 318 -32.42 35.42 -24.76
C LYS A 318 -31.16 34.57 -24.51
N LYS A 319 -29.98 35.18 -24.39
CA LYS A 319 -28.73 34.49 -24.07
C LYS A 319 -28.74 33.90 -22.66
N ASP A 320 -29.29 34.61 -21.67
CA ASP A 320 -29.49 34.09 -20.31
C ASP A 320 -30.39 32.85 -20.28
N LEU A 321 -31.48 32.86 -21.05
CA LEU A 321 -32.37 31.71 -21.18
C LEU A 321 -31.69 30.53 -21.89
N GLU A 322 -30.84 30.80 -22.88
CA GLU A 322 -30.04 29.76 -23.56
C GLU A 322 -28.99 29.15 -22.63
N ILE A 323 -28.30 29.97 -21.82
CA ILE A 323 -27.33 29.51 -20.80
C ILE A 323 -28.05 28.69 -19.72
N LYS A 324 -29.20 29.16 -19.21
CA LYS A 324 -30.02 28.41 -18.24
C LYS A 324 -30.46 27.06 -18.80
N LYS A 325 -30.89 27.00 -20.06
CA LYS A 325 -31.24 25.74 -20.72
C LYS A 325 -30.05 24.79 -20.80
N LYS A 326 -28.89 25.26 -21.28
CA LYS A 326 -27.65 24.45 -21.35
C LYS A 326 -27.19 23.95 -19.98
N LYS A 327 -27.36 24.75 -18.91
CA LYS A 327 -27.05 24.36 -17.54
C LYS A 327 -27.94 23.20 -17.06
N LEU A 328 -29.23 23.25 -17.40
CA LEU A 328 -30.22 22.22 -17.07
C LEU A 328 -30.00 20.93 -17.88
N ASP A 329 -29.65 21.05 -19.16
CA ASP A 329 -29.25 19.92 -20.01
C ASP A 329 -27.95 19.24 -19.50
N LEU A 330 -27.02 20.00 -18.92
CA LEU A 330 -25.81 19.44 -18.27
C LEU A 330 -26.15 18.75 -16.94
N GLU A 331 -27.02 19.34 -16.12
CA GLU A 331 -27.46 18.74 -14.85
C GLU A 331 -28.21 17.41 -15.07
N PHE A 332 -28.99 17.30 -16.15
CA PHE A 332 -29.65 16.05 -16.52
C PHE A 332 -28.63 14.95 -16.86
N LYS A 333 -27.58 15.28 -17.64
CA LYS A 333 -26.48 14.35 -17.96
C LYS A 333 -25.61 13.98 -16.77
N GLU A 334 -25.47 14.89 -15.80
CA GLU A 334 -24.76 14.66 -14.54
C GLU A 334 -25.48 13.55 -13.75
N ARG A 335 -26.82 13.61 -13.64
CA ARG A 335 -27.64 12.55 -13.01
C ARG A 335 -27.66 11.23 -13.79
N GLU A 336 -27.73 11.28 -15.13
CA GLU A 336 -27.69 10.07 -15.97
C GLU A 336 -26.39 9.28 -15.77
N ILE A 337 -25.27 9.98 -15.55
CA ILE A 337 -23.97 9.37 -15.19
C ILE A 337 -23.98 8.83 -13.76
N GLU A 338 -24.55 9.56 -12.80
CA GLU A 338 -24.69 9.08 -11.41
C GLU A 338 -25.54 7.80 -11.32
N GLU A 339 -26.65 7.72 -12.07
CA GLU A 339 -27.55 6.56 -12.12
C GLU A 339 -26.85 5.32 -12.70
N MET A 340 -26.12 5.46 -13.81
CA MET A 340 -25.28 4.37 -14.35
C MET A 340 -24.21 3.91 -13.35
N ALA A 341 -23.56 4.84 -12.65
CA ALA A 341 -22.54 4.51 -11.64
C ALA A 341 -23.12 3.81 -10.39
N ILE A 342 -24.41 4.00 -10.09
CA ILE A 342 -25.13 3.27 -9.05
C ILE A 342 -25.44 1.85 -9.53
N GLU A 343 -25.96 1.68 -10.76
CA GLU A 343 -26.20 0.34 -11.32
C GLU A 343 -24.94 -0.53 -11.39
N GLU A 344 -23.79 0.05 -11.75
CA GLU A 344 -22.51 -0.67 -11.80
C GLU A 344 -22.05 -1.10 -10.40
N LYS A 345 -22.25 -0.26 -9.37
CA LYS A 345 -21.99 -0.63 -7.97
C LYS A 345 -22.91 -1.75 -7.47
N GLU A 346 -24.19 -1.74 -7.84
CA GLU A 346 -25.10 -2.83 -7.48
C GLU A 346 -24.71 -4.17 -8.14
N LYS A 347 -24.27 -4.14 -9.41
CA LYS A 347 -23.76 -5.33 -10.11
C LYS A 347 -22.49 -5.87 -9.44
N ALA A 348 -21.55 -4.99 -9.09
CA ALA A 348 -20.33 -5.35 -8.38
C ALA A 348 -20.60 -5.91 -6.96
N LEU A 349 -21.60 -5.39 -6.25
CA LEU A 349 -22.02 -5.93 -4.95
C LEU A 349 -22.60 -7.34 -5.07
N LYS A 350 -23.47 -7.60 -6.05
CA LYS A 350 -24.03 -8.94 -6.30
C LYS A 350 -22.94 -9.98 -6.62
N MET A 351 -21.94 -9.62 -7.42
CA MET A 351 -20.79 -10.49 -7.67
C MET A 351 -20.01 -10.81 -6.38
N LYS A 352 -19.84 -9.83 -5.47
CA LYS A 352 -19.20 -10.08 -4.17
C LYS A 352 -20.01 -10.99 -3.26
N GLU A 353 -21.35 -10.87 -3.27
CA GLU A 353 -22.22 -11.78 -2.52
C GLU A 353 -22.11 -13.22 -3.04
N GLU A 354 -22.08 -13.41 -4.36
CA GLU A 354 -21.90 -14.72 -5.00
C GLU A 354 -20.52 -15.33 -4.70
N ILE A 355 -19.45 -14.53 -4.68
CA ILE A 355 -18.10 -14.97 -4.26
C ILE A 355 -18.10 -15.48 -2.81
N ILE A 356 -18.70 -14.74 -1.88
CA ILE A 356 -18.76 -15.13 -0.46
C ILE A 356 -19.54 -16.44 -0.27
N GLU A 357 -20.61 -16.66 -1.03
CA GLU A 357 -21.35 -17.92 -1.02
C GLU A 357 -20.47 -19.09 -1.53
N LYS A 358 -19.70 -18.87 -2.60
CA LYS A 358 -18.77 -19.88 -3.16
C LYS A 358 -17.60 -20.19 -2.23
N GLU A 359 -16.98 -19.18 -1.62
CA GLU A 359 -15.93 -19.35 -0.59
C GLU A 359 -16.46 -20.19 0.59
N SER A 360 -17.71 -19.98 1.00
CA SER A 360 -18.33 -20.76 2.08
C SER A 360 -18.64 -22.21 1.69
N GLU A 361 -19.02 -22.49 0.43
CA GLU A 361 -19.17 -23.87 -0.07
C GLU A 361 -17.82 -24.59 -0.12
N LEU A 362 -16.79 -23.91 -0.63
CA LEU A 362 -15.42 -24.40 -0.76
C LEU A 362 -14.83 -24.78 0.60
N SER A 363 -14.93 -23.89 1.60
CA SER A 363 -14.45 -24.14 2.96
C SER A 363 -15.11 -25.38 3.60
N GLN A 364 -16.38 -25.66 3.30
CA GLN A 364 -17.05 -26.88 3.77
C GLN A 364 -16.50 -28.14 3.08
N ALA A 365 -16.24 -28.08 1.76
CA ALA A 365 -15.66 -29.18 1.00
C ALA A 365 -14.23 -29.53 1.47
N GLU A 366 -13.40 -28.52 1.79
CA GLU A 366 -12.07 -28.73 2.37
C GLU A 366 -12.12 -29.46 3.71
N ILE A 367 -13.04 -29.07 4.61
CA ILE A 367 -13.22 -29.69 5.93
C ILE A 367 -13.59 -31.18 5.74
N GLU A 368 -14.55 -31.48 4.85
CA GLU A 368 -14.90 -32.86 4.53
C GLU A 368 -13.72 -33.68 3.97
N LEU A 369 -12.88 -33.08 3.13
CA LEU A 369 -11.71 -33.74 2.55
C LEU A 369 -10.66 -34.04 3.62
N ARG A 370 -10.36 -33.08 4.50
CA ARG A 370 -9.45 -33.26 5.64
C ARG A 370 -9.94 -34.38 6.57
N GLU A 371 -11.24 -34.44 6.86
CA GLU A 371 -11.81 -35.55 7.63
C GLU A 371 -11.61 -36.92 6.98
N LYS A 372 -11.78 -37.03 5.65
CA LYS A 372 -11.56 -38.29 4.91
C LYS A 372 -10.09 -38.72 4.98
N ILE A 373 -9.15 -37.79 4.81
CA ILE A 373 -7.71 -38.04 4.91
C ILE A 373 -7.31 -38.53 6.31
N ILE A 374 -7.87 -37.94 7.37
CA ILE A 374 -7.63 -38.38 8.75
C ILE A 374 -8.13 -39.81 8.96
N LYS A 375 -9.37 -40.10 8.57
CA LYS A 375 -9.98 -41.44 8.69
C LYS A 375 -9.17 -42.51 7.93
N GLU A 376 -8.63 -42.20 6.74
CA GLU A 376 -7.73 -43.10 6.02
C GLU A 376 -6.39 -43.33 6.73
N LYS A 377 -5.78 -42.29 7.30
CA LYS A 377 -4.52 -42.40 8.06
C LYS A 377 -4.72 -43.27 9.30
N GLU A 378 -5.83 -43.10 10.02
CA GLU A 378 -6.21 -43.93 11.17
C GLU A 378 -6.40 -45.40 10.79
N GLN A 379 -7.12 -45.70 9.71
CA GLN A 379 -7.29 -47.08 9.22
C GLN A 379 -5.95 -47.73 8.86
N LYS A 380 -5.06 -47.01 8.16
CA LYS A 380 -3.71 -47.50 7.80
C LYS A 380 -2.87 -47.79 9.05
N MET A 381 -2.92 -46.95 10.08
CA MET A 381 -2.23 -47.21 11.35
C MET A 381 -2.76 -48.48 12.05
N ILE A 382 -4.08 -48.64 12.10
CA ILE A 382 -4.72 -49.84 12.69
C ILE A 382 -4.30 -51.11 11.92
N GLU A 383 -4.30 -51.07 10.58
CA GLU A 383 -3.82 -52.21 9.77
C GLU A 383 -2.35 -52.55 10.04
N THR A 384 -1.47 -51.55 10.16
CA THR A 384 -0.05 -51.80 10.44
C THR A 384 0.17 -52.39 11.83
N GLU A 385 -0.57 -51.93 12.85
CA GLU A 385 -0.44 -52.44 14.21
C GLU A 385 -1.00 -53.87 14.35
N ILE A 386 -2.08 -54.19 13.61
CA ILE A 386 -2.59 -55.57 13.50
C ILE A 386 -1.55 -56.49 12.85
N ARG A 387 -0.90 -56.08 11.75
CA ARG A 387 0.14 -56.88 11.10
C ARG A 387 1.32 -57.13 12.04
N ARG A 388 1.81 -56.09 12.70
CA ARG A 388 2.88 -56.18 13.70
C ARG A 388 2.52 -57.14 14.83
N SER A 389 1.31 -57.02 15.38
CA SER A 389 0.82 -57.93 16.43
C SER A 389 0.80 -59.38 15.95
N ILE A 390 0.37 -59.65 14.71
CA ILE A 390 0.35 -60.99 14.11
C ILE A 390 1.78 -61.55 13.92
N GLU A 391 2.76 -60.70 13.59
CA GLU A 391 4.17 -61.09 13.48
C GLU A 391 4.75 -61.42 14.86
N GLU A 392 4.55 -60.56 15.87
CA GLU A 392 4.96 -60.80 17.26
C GLU A 392 4.32 -62.09 17.83
N PHE A 393 3.04 -62.36 17.56
CA PHE A 393 2.38 -63.62 17.95
C PHE A 393 3.01 -64.87 17.31
N LYS A 394 3.42 -64.81 16.04
CA LYS A 394 4.07 -65.94 15.35
C LYS A 394 5.46 -66.21 15.91
N GLU A 395 6.24 -65.17 16.18
CA GLU A 395 7.56 -65.33 16.79
C GLU A 395 7.48 -65.99 18.17
N LEU A 396 6.47 -65.61 18.98
CA LEU A 396 6.21 -66.23 20.29
C LEU A 396 5.76 -67.69 20.17
N GLU A 397 4.90 -68.03 19.21
CA GLU A 397 4.53 -69.42 18.93
C GLU A 397 5.73 -70.29 18.55
N ASP A 398 6.62 -69.78 17.71
CA ASP A 398 7.78 -70.53 17.23
C ASP A 398 8.90 -70.61 18.30
N GLN A 399 8.98 -69.65 19.22
CA GLN A 399 9.81 -69.78 20.42
C GLN A 399 9.27 -70.86 21.37
N GLY A 400 7.97 -70.91 21.63
CA GLY A 400 7.35 -71.94 22.49
C GLY A 400 7.61 -73.37 21.99
N LYS A 401 7.40 -73.63 20.69
CA LYS A 401 7.65 -74.93 20.04
C LYS A 401 9.12 -75.39 20.13
N ASN A 402 10.06 -74.46 20.29
CA ASN A 402 11.49 -74.75 20.40
C ASN A 402 11.93 -75.06 21.84
N ASP A 403 11.24 -74.55 22.86
CA ASP A 403 11.56 -74.84 24.26
C ASP A 403 10.88 -76.12 24.78
N ASP A 404 9.70 -76.48 24.27
CA ASP A 404 9.10 -77.80 24.54
C ASP A 404 10.02 -78.95 24.03
N ASN A 405 10.58 -78.81 22.81
CA ASN A 405 11.53 -79.77 22.22
C ASN A 405 12.84 -79.94 23.02
N LYS A 406 13.21 -78.97 23.87
CA LYS A 406 14.41 -79.07 24.74
C LYS A 406 14.11 -79.78 26.06
N ASN A 407 12.86 -79.78 26.53
CA ASN A 407 12.49 -80.40 27.80
C ASN A 407 12.21 -81.90 27.68
N GLU A 408 11.90 -82.42 26.48
CA GLU A 408 11.75 -83.87 26.26
C GLU A 408 13.09 -84.63 26.12
N ASN A 409 14.23 -83.93 26.08
CA ASN A 409 15.58 -84.52 25.89
C ASN A 409 16.49 -84.43 27.14
N LYS A 410 15.93 -84.57 28.35
CA LYS A 410 16.67 -84.55 29.63
C LYS A 410 16.32 -85.71 30.57
#